data_AF-A0AAX2ZU56-F1
#
_entry.id   AF-A0AAX2ZU56-F1
#
_cell.length_a   1.000
_cell.length_b   1.000
_cell.length_c   1.000
_cell.angle_alpha   90.00
_cell.angle_beta   90.00
_cell.angle_gamma   90.00
#
_symmetry.space_group_name_H-M   'P 1'
#
loop_
_entity.id
_entity.type
_entity.pdbx_description
1 polymer ?
#
loop_
_entity_poly.entity_id
_entity_poly.type
_entity_poly.pdbx_seq_one_letter_code
_entity_poly.pdbx_strand_id
1 'polypeptide(L)'
;MSNSYEQIRSHLAHAEGAGTAADALQHLRLVLTEVGQLLDAQLARAVVDDEISIAAAGKSAGLTENAVGPRLANTARLAPYATTEGRVTAEDVRRARNDKWANTPLPPAAPPEPMRFKPRRNTKRS
;
A
#
# COMPACT_ATOMS: atom_id res chain seq x y z
N MET A 1 -14.68 5.17 10.27
CA MET A 1 -13.48 4.62 9.61
C MET A 1 -13.20 3.29 10.27
N SER A 2 -13.25 2.18 9.52
CA SER A 2 -12.91 0.87 10.09
C SER A 2 -11.45 0.89 10.52
N ASN A 3 -11.19 0.52 11.77
CA ASN A 3 -9.86 0.42 12.32
C ASN A 3 -9.19 -0.83 11.72
N SER A 4 -8.12 -0.67 10.94
CA SER A 4 -7.43 -1.81 10.29
C SER A 4 -7.03 -2.90 11.30
N TYR A 5 -6.68 -2.53 12.54
CA TYR A 5 -6.40 -3.50 13.59
C TYR A 5 -7.63 -4.31 14.01
N GLU A 6 -8.82 -3.71 14.04
CA GLU A 6 -10.08 -4.43 14.31
C GLU A 6 -10.44 -5.37 13.17
N GLN A 7 -10.25 -4.95 11.91
CA GLN A 7 -10.46 -5.80 10.74
C GLN A 7 -9.53 -7.01 10.74
N ILE A 8 -8.24 -6.79 11.05
CA ILE A 8 -7.25 -7.87 11.20
C ILE A 8 -7.68 -8.86 12.29
N ARG A 9 -8.05 -8.36 13.48
CA ARG A 9 -8.51 -9.23 14.59
C ARG A 9 -9.78 -9.98 14.23
N SER A 10 -10.72 -9.34 13.54
CA SER A 10 -11.95 -9.98 13.07
C SER A 10 -11.68 -11.11 12.08
N HIS A 11 -10.83 -10.87 11.07
CA HIS A 11 -10.46 -11.92 10.12
C HIS A 11 -9.68 -13.06 10.79
N LEU A 12 -8.83 -12.79 11.77
CA LEU A 12 -8.17 -13.83 12.56
C LEU A 12 -9.19 -14.68 13.35
N ALA A 13 -10.16 -14.05 14.02
CA ALA A 13 -11.20 -14.75 14.76
C ALA A 13 -12.06 -15.62 13.83
N HIS A 14 -12.39 -15.13 12.64
CA HIS A 14 -13.12 -15.91 11.63
C HIS A 14 -12.29 -17.08 11.08
N ALA A 15 -10.99 -16.91 10.87
CA ALA A 15 -10.10 -18.00 10.47
C ALA A 15 -10.00 -19.09 11.55
N GLU A 16 -9.88 -18.69 12.82
CA GLU A 16 -9.80 -19.62 13.95
C GLU A 16 -11.10 -20.40 14.17
N GLY A 17 -12.25 -19.75 14.00
CA GLY A 17 -13.58 -20.37 14.12
C GLY A 17 -14.09 -21.05 12.85
N ALA A 18 -13.29 -21.13 11.78
CA ALA A 18 -13.73 -21.65 10.49
C ALA A 18 -14.03 -23.15 10.54
N GLY A 19 -15.19 -23.56 9.98
CA GLY A 19 -15.58 -24.97 9.90
C GLY A 19 -14.78 -25.78 8.87
N THR A 20 -14.08 -25.11 7.95
CA THR A 20 -13.26 -25.75 6.91
C THR A 20 -11.91 -25.05 6.73
N ALA A 21 -10.92 -25.78 6.24
CA ALA A 21 -9.62 -25.21 5.89
C ALA A 21 -9.71 -24.18 4.75
N ALA A 22 -10.65 -24.34 3.82
CA ALA A 22 -10.83 -23.41 2.72
C ALA A 22 -11.30 -22.03 3.21
N ASP A 23 -12.25 -22.00 4.15
CA ASP A 23 -12.74 -20.74 4.74
C ASP A 23 -11.66 -20.08 5.59
N ALA A 24 -10.88 -20.87 6.35
CA ALA A 24 -9.74 -20.36 7.10
C ALA A 24 -8.71 -19.68 6.17
N LEU A 25 -8.36 -20.31 5.04
CA LEU A 25 -7.41 -19.73 4.08
C LEU A 25 -7.91 -18.42 3.46
N GLN A 26 -9.22 -18.30 3.20
CA GLN A 26 -9.79 -17.04 2.69
C GLN A 26 -9.62 -15.91 3.71
N HIS A 27 -9.94 -16.15 4.98
CA HIS A 27 -9.78 -15.15 6.04
C HIS A 27 -8.31 -14.82 6.31
N LEU A 28 -7.41 -15.80 6.32
CA LEU A 28 -5.97 -15.55 6.45
C LEU A 28 -5.41 -14.73 5.28
N ARG A 29 -5.93 -14.92 4.05
CA ARG A 29 -5.53 -14.09 2.91
C ARG A 29 -5.95 -12.62 3.07
N LEU A 30 -7.11 -12.37 3.68
CA LEU A 30 -7.57 -11.02 4.02
C LEU A 30 -6.67 -10.41 5.11
N VAL A 31 -6.31 -11.17 6.15
CA VAL A 31 -5.31 -10.72 7.15
C VAL A 31 -4.01 -10.28 6.49
N LEU A 32 -3.44 -11.08 5.58
CA LEU A 32 -2.21 -10.73 4.88
C LEU A 32 -2.36 -9.44 4.06
N THR A 33 -3.53 -9.21 3.46
CA THR A 33 -3.83 -8.00 2.69
C THR A 33 -3.88 -6.77 3.60
N GLU A 34 -4.64 -6.84 4.68
CA GLU A 34 -4.80 -5.74 5.64
C GLU A 34 -3.48 -5.41 6.36
N VAL A 35 -2.74 -6.42 6.82
CA VAL A 35 -1.42 -6.24 7.42
C VAL A 35 -0.44 -5.64 6.42
N GLY A 36 -0.49 -6.06 5.16
CA GLY A 36 0.34 -5.50 4.08
C GLY A 36 0.11 -4.00 3.90
N GLN A 37 -1.16 -3.57 3.82
CA GLN A 37 -1.53 -2.16 3.72
C GLN A 37 -1.13 -1.36 4.96
N LEU A 38 -1.34 -1.93 6.14
CA LEU A 38 -0.93 -1.31 7.41
C LEU A 38 0.59 -1.14 7.48
N LEU A 39 1.36 -2.14 7.05
CA LEU A 39 2.82 -2.06 6.98
C LEU A 39 3.26 -0.95 6.04
N ASP A 40 2.64 -0.83 4.86
CA ASP A 40 2.94 0.23 3.89
C ASP A 40 2.66 1.62 4.50
N ALA A 41 1.52 1.78 5.17
CA ALA A 41 1.17 3.01 5.87
C ALA A 41 2.17 3.37 6.99
N GLN A 42 2.62 2.39 7.78
CA GLN A 42 3.65 2.60 8.80
C GLN A 42 5.02 2.92 8.18
N LEU A 43 5.40 2.29 7.07
CA LEU A 43 6.62 2.63 6.32
C LEU A 43 6.59 4.09 5.87
N ALA A 44 5.49 4.54 5.27
CA ALA A 44 5.34 5.93 4.85
C ALA A 44 5.37 6.91 6.02
N ARG A 45 4.78 6.55 7.16
CA ARG A 45 4.89 7.34 8.39
C ARG A 45 6.32 7.40 8.89
N ALA A 46 7.02 6.28 8.97
CA ALA A 46 8.37 6.26 9.50
C ALA A 46 9.33 7.12 8.64
N VAL A 47 9.24 7.02 7.31
CA VAL A 47 10.13 7.80 6.43
C VAL A 47 9.76 9.28 6.30
N VAL A 48 8.52 9.70 6.57
CA VAL A 48 8.08 11.11 6.44
C VAL A 48 7.97 11.82 7.79
N ASP A 49 7.50 11.13 8.82
CA ASP A 49 7.27 11.69 10.16
C ASP A 49 8.42 11.48 11.11
N ASP A 50 8.93 10.27 11.16
CA ASP A 50 10.05 9.92 12.05
C ASP A 50 11.40 10.10 11.34
N GLU A 51 11.36 10.50 10.07
CA GLU A 51 12.48 10.83 9.19
C GLU A 51 13.56 9.74 9.04
N ILE A 52 13.26 8.50 9.43
CA ILE A 52 14.17 7.38 9.22
C ILE A 52 14.44 7.16 7.73
N SER A 53 15.62 6.65 7.39
CA SER A 53 15.98 6.39 5.99
C SER A 53 15.16 5.25 5.41
N ILE A 54 14.97 5.24 4.08
CA ILE A 54 14.27 4.16 3.35
C ILE A 54 14.91 2.79 3.68
N ALA A 55 16.24 2.72 3.69
CA ALA A 55 16.98 1.51 4.03
C ALA A 55 16.73 1.05 5.48
N ALA A 56 16.74 1.97 6.45
CA ALA A 56 16.48 1.65 7.86
C ALA A 56 15.02 1.19 8.07
N ALA A 57 14.07 1.88 7.45
CA ALA A 57 12.65 1.51 7.47
C ALA A 57 12.42 0.12 6.87
N GLY A 58 13.04 -0.14 5.71
CA GLY A 58 13.01 -1.46 5.06
C GLY A 58 13.57 -2.55 5.96
N LYS A 59 14.75 -2.31 6.56
CA LYS A 59 15.37 -3.25 7.51
C LYS A 59 14.46 -3.56 8.69
N SER A 60 13.83 -2.55 9.30
CA SER A 60 12.89 -2.74 10.41
C SER A 60 11.64 -3.53 10.00
N ALA A 61 11.21 -3.41 8.75
CA ALA A 61 10.08 -4.14 8.19
C ALA A 61 10.44 -5.52 7.61
N GLY A 62 11.71 -5.95 7.69
CA GLY A 62 12.17 -7.20 7.07
C GLY A 62 12.16 -7.17 5.53
N LEU A 63 12.26 -5.98 4.93
CA LEU A 63 12.25 -5.76 3.50
C LEU A 63 13.63 -5.39 2.99
N THR A 64 13.92 -5.83 1.77
CA THR A 64 15.06 -5.31 1.01
C THR A 64 14.75 -3.88 0.56
N GLU A 65 15.77 -3.04 0.44
CA GLU A 65 15.61 -1.63 0.09
C GLU A 65 14.85 -1.43 -1.24
N ASN A 66 15.13 -2.26 -2.25
CA ASN A 66 14.48 -2.22 -3.55
C ASN A 66 12.98 -2.57 -3.52
N ALA A 67 12.50 -3.20 -2.44
CA ALA A 67 11.09 -3.51 -2.24
C ALA A 67 10.33 -2.35 -1.58
N VAL A 68 11.01 -1.40 -0.94
CA VAL A 68 10.37 -0.31 -0.19
C VAL A 68 9.77 0.73 -1.12
N GLY A 69 10.51 1.15 -2.17
CA GLY A 69 10.07 2.19 -3.11
C GLY A 69 8.69 1.95 -3.74
N PRO A 70 8.42 0.77 -4.34
CA PRO A 70 7.09 0.42 -4.84
C PRO A 70 5.99 0.39 -3.77
N ARG A 71 6.32 -0.02 -2.54
CA ARG A 71 5.34 -0.10 -1.44
C ARG A 71 4.95 1.28 -0.95
N LEU A 72 5.91 2.20 -0.82
CA LEU A 72 5.64 3.60 -0.49
C LEU A 72 4.73 4.25 -1.56
N ALA A 73 4.92 3.91 -2.84
CA ALA A 73 4.08 4.43 -3.93
C ALA A 73 2.61 4.01 -3.84
N ASN A 74 2.28 2.92 -3.14
CA ASN A 74 0.90 2.47 -2.92
C ASN A 74 0.21 3.17 -1.74
N THR A 75 0.93 4.02 -0.99
CA THR A 75 0.37 4.71 0.18
C THR A 75 -0.25 6.04 -0.22
N ALA A 76 -1.39 6.38 0.38
CA ALA A 76 -2.02 7.69 0.12
C ALA A 76 -1.09 8.89 0.38
N ARG A 77 -0.12 8.72 1.30
CA ARG A 77 0.83 9.75 1.70
C ARG A 77 1.92 10.02 0.65
N LEU A 78 2.43 8.97 0.00
CA LEU A 78 3.58 9.09 -0.91
C LEU A 78 3.24 8.76 -2.37
N ALA A 79 2.05 8.22 -2.66
CA ALA A 79 1.55 8.04 -4.01
C ALA A 79 1.62 9.32 -4.88
N PRO A 80 1.31 10.53 -4.36
CA PRO A 80 1.44 11.77 -5.16
C PRO A 80 2.88 12.12 -5.55
N TYR A 81 3.86 11.54 -4.86
CA TYR A 81 5.29 11.76 -5.08
C TYR A 81 5.95 10.62 -5.86
N ALA A 82 5.20 9.58 -6.21
CA ALA A 82 5.75 8.44 -6.93
C ALA A 82 6.19 8.85 -8.35
N THR A 83 7.29 8.24 -8.81
CA THR A 83 7.76 8.39 -10.19
C THR A 83 6.80 7.71 -11.17
N THR A 84 6.97 7.98 -12.46
CA THR A 84 6.22 7.31 -13.54
C THR A 84 6.43 5.79 -13.58
N GLU A 85 7.50 5.29 -12.96
CA GLU A 85 7.80 3.86 -12.80
C GLU A 85 7.08 3.22 -11.61
N GLY A 86 6.25 3.98 -10.88
CA GLY A 86 5.47 3.47 -9.75
C GLY A 86 6.32 3.20 -8.51
N ARG A 87 7.35 4.02 -8.26
CA ARG A 87 8.23 3.90 -7.09
C ARG A 87 8.48 5.27 -6.47
N VAL A 88 8.75 5.27 -5.17
CA VAL A 88 9.19 6.46 -4.43
C VAL A 88 10.69 6.34 -4.16
N THR A 89 11.43 7.39 -4.49
CA THR A 89 12.88 7.49 -4.27
C THR A 89 13.21 8.33 -3.02
N ALA A 90 14.49 8.40 -2.65
CA ALA A 90 14.94 9.26 -1.56
C ALA A 90 14.69 10.76 -1.84
N GLU A 91 14.81 11.18 -3.11
CA GLU A 91 14.50 12.55 -3.54
C GLU A 91 13.02 12.87 -3.29
N ASP A 92 12.13 11.94 -3.67
CA ASP A 92 10.68 12.08 -3.51
C ASP A 92 10.28 12.15 -2.03
N VAL A 93 10.91 11.32 -1.18
CA VAL A 93 10.70 11.40 0.28
C VAL A 93 11.16 12.76 0.81
N ARG A 94 12.32 13.28 0.38
CA ARG A 94 12.77 14.60 0.83
C ARG A 94 11.79 15.69 0.41
N ARG A 95 11.27 15.64 -0.82
CA ARG A 95 10.25 16.56 -1.30
C ARG A 95 8.98 16.48 -0.44
N ALA A 96 8.52 15.27 -0.14
CA ALA A 96 7.34 15.07 0.72
C ALA A 96 7.56 15.63 2.15
N ARG A 97 8.77 15.48 2.72
CA ARG A 97 9.11 16.09 4.00
C ARG A 97 9.11 17.62 3.91
N ASN A 98 9.71 18.19 2.86
CA ASN A 98 9.70 19.63 2.59
C ASN A 98 8.28 20.21 2.52
N ASP A 99 7.42 19.58 1.73
CA ASP A 99 6.02 19.98 1.60
C ASP A 99 5.26 19.84 2.92
N LYS A 100 5.53 18.81 3.71
CA LYS A 100 4.99 18.65 5.07
C LYS A 100 5.41 19.80 5.97
N TRP A 101 6.70 20.14 6.04
CA TRP A 101 7.19 21.26 6.87
C TRP A 101 6.62 22.61 6.42
N ALA A 102 6.40 22.79 5.12
CA ALA A 102 5.74 23.97 4.56
C ALA A 102 4.22 24.01 4.82
N ASN A 103 3.64 22.96 5.43
CA ASN A 103 2.19 22.75 5.57
C ASN A 103 1.44 22.76 4.23
N THR A 104 2.10 22.32 3.16
CA THR A 104 1.54 22.21 1.80
C THR A 104 1.74 20.81 1.22
N PRO A 105 1.34 19.72 1.92
CA PRO A 105 1.46 18.37 1.37
C PRO A 105 0.61 18.23 0.10
N LEU A 106 1.11 17.46 -0.88
CA LEU A 106 0.32 17.13 -2.06
C LEU A 106 -0.96 16.38 -1.66
N PRO A 107 -2.10 16.67 -2.30
CA PRO A 107 -3.33 15.94 -2.06
C PRO A 107 -3.15 14.46 -2.45
N PRO A 108 -3.84 13.52 -1.78
CA PRO A 108 -3.79 12.10 -2.12
C PRO A 108 -4.09 11.88 -3.60
N ALA A 109 -3.35 10.96 -4.23
CA ALA A 109 -3.57 10.62 -5.64
C ALA A 109 -5.00 10.09 -5.82
N ALA A 110 -5.64 10.50 -6.91
CA ALA A 110 -6.97 9.99 -7.24
C ALA A 110 -6.91 8.46 -7.42
N PRO A 111 -7.92 7.71 -6.96
CA PRO A 111 -7.96 6.28 -7.18
C PRO A 111 -7.97 5.99 -8.69
N PRO A 112 -7.25 4.94 -9.14
CA PRO A 112 -7.22 4.57 -10.55
C PRO A 112 -8.63 4.25 -11.04
N GLU A 113 -8.98 4.69 -12.25
CA GLU A 113 -10.27 4.38 -12.85
C GLU A 113 -10.45 2.85 -12.97
N PRO A 114 -11.61 2.30 -12.59
CA PRO A 114 -11.84 0.87 -12.69
C PRO A 114 -11.74 0.43 -14.15
N MET A 115 -10.87 -0.55 -14.41
CA MET A 115 -10.68 -1.09 -15.75
C MET A 115 -11.99 -1.68 -16.26
N ARG A 116 -12.52 -1.11 -17.33
CA ARG A 116 -13.72 -1.63 -17.98
C ARG A 116 -13.32 -2.74 -18.94
N PHE A 117 -13.98 -3.89 -18.83
CA PHE A 117 -13.87 -4.95 -19.81
C PHE A 117 -14.26 -4.41 -21.19
N LYS A 118 -13.34 -4.47 -22.15
CA LYS A 118 -13.60 -4.10 -23.55
C LYS A 118 -13.74 -5.39 -24.36
N PRO A 119 -14.96 -5.79 -24.78
CA PRO A 119 -15.16 -6.97 -25.60
C PRO A 119 -14.32 -6.91 -26.87
N ARG A 120 -13.69 -8.02 -27.26
CA ARG A 120 -12.96 -8.12 -28.52
C ARG A 120 -13.95 -8.01 -29.68
N ARG A 121 -13.67 -7.13 -30.64
CA ARG A 121 -14.53 -6.92 -31.83
C ARG A 121 -14.42 -8.14 -32.74
N ASN A 122 -15.51 -8.88 -32.94
CA ASN A 122 -15.57 -9.94 -33.94
C ASN A 122 -15.71 -9.31 -35.32
N THR A 123 -14.59 -9.11 -36.02
CA THR A 123 -14.62 -8.85 -37.46
C THR A 123 -14.86 -10.18 -38.16
N LYS A 124 -16.12 -10.48 -38.49
CA LYS A 124 -16.40 -11.52 -39.50
C LYS A 124 -15.81 -11.02 -40.82
N ARG A 125 -14.78 -11.70 -41.33
CA ARG A 125 -14.44 -11.63 -42.76
C ARG A 125 -15.61 -12.28 -43.50
N SER A 126 -16.35 -11.45 -44.24
CA SER A 126 -17.16 -11.90 -45.38
C SER A 126 -16.24 -12.38 -46.50
#